data_AF-A0A397EW31-F1
#
_entry.id   AF-A0A397EW31-F1
#
_cell.length_a   1.000
_cell.length_b   1.000
_cell.length_c   1.000
_cell.angle_alpha   90.00
_cell.angle_beta   90.00
_cell.angle_gamma   90.00
#
_symmetry.space_group_name_H-M   'P 1'
#
loop_
_entity.id
_entity.type
_entity.pdbx_description
1 polymer ?
#
loop_
_entity_poly.entity_id
_entity_poly.type
_entity_poly.pdbx_seq_one_letter_code
_entity_poly.pdbx_strand_id
1 'polypeptide(L)' 'MSGQLRFDGWYACSESTFDASVNLAAECGKYTLPLCYPGVCSDDTRRTLDVFVKRIRAVNSTNPKILWMLQGGPGYAS' A
#
# COMPACT_ATOMS: atom_id res chain seq x y z
N MET A 1 -6.28 21.42 -8.63
CA MET A 1 -5.53 21.17 -7.39
C MET A 1 -4.86 19.82 -7.53
N SER A 2 -3.53 19.81 -7.73
CA SER A 2 -2.75 18.57 -7.78
C SER A 2 -2.78 17.94 -6.39
N GLY A 3 -3.60 16.91 -6.21
CA GLY A 3 -3.74 16.20 -4.94
C GLY A 3 -2.48 15.39 -4.69
N GLN A 4 -1.57 15.92 -3.87
CA GLN A 4 -0.43 15.15 -3.40
C GLN A 4 -0.94 13.95 -2.59
N LEU A 5 -0.65 12.74 -3.07
CA LEU A 5 -0.94 11.50 -2.36
C LEU A 5 -0.24 11.55 -1.00
N ARG A 6 -1.03 11.44 0.09
CA ARG A 6 -0.49 11.46 1.45
C ARG A 6 -0.03 10.06 1.83
N PHE A 7 1.27 9.91 2.08
CA PHE A 7 1.88 8.66 2.52
C PHE A 7 2.47 8.85 3.91
N ASP A 8 2.20 7.93 4.83
CA ASP A 8 2.63 8.00 6.23
C ASP A 8 4.10 7.56 6.47
N GLY A 9 4.74 6.97 5.46
CA GLY A 9 6.11 6.50 5.54
C GLY A 9 6.22 4.98 5.65
N TRP A 10 7.45 4.48 5.64
CA TRP A 10 7.70 3.04 5.76
C TRP A 10 8.02 2.69 7.21
N TYR A 11 7.34 1.68 7.76
CA TYR A 11 7.62 1.11 9.08
C TYR A 11 7.75 -0.41 9.01
N ALA A 12 8.54 -0.99 9.92
CA ALA A 12 8.70 -2.44 10.00
C ALA A 12 7.37 -3.13 10.36
N CYS A 13 7.06 -4.24 9.68
CA CYS A 13 5.85 -5.02 9.91
C CYS A 13 6.11 -6.52 9.65
N SER A 14 5.16 -7.38 10.02
CA SER A 14 5.26 -8.81 9.72
C SER A 14 5.09 -9.08 8.23
N GLU A 15 5.85 -10.05 7.72
CA GLU A 15 5.75 -10.53 6.33
C GLU A 15 4.42 -11.24 6.13
N SER A 16 4.08 -12.18 7.01
CA SER A 16 2.85 -12.95 6.96
C SER A 16 1.88 -12.57 8.07
N THR A 17 0.61 -12.89 7.83
CA THR A 17 -0.47 -12.78 8.81
C THR A 17 -0.68 -14.09 9.59
N PHE A 18 -0.34 -15.26 9.00
CA PHE A 18 -0.66 -16.58 9.58
C PHE A 18 0.46 -17.64 9.53
N ASP A 19 1.54 -17.47 8.76
CA ASP A 19 2.59 -18.50 8.66
C ASP A 19 3.99 -17.89 8.45
N ALA A 20 4.90 -18.09 9.40
CA ALA A 20 6.23 -17.48 9.44
C ALA A 20 7.30 -18.31 8.70
N SER A 21 6.93 -18.98 7.61
CA SER A 21 7.87 -19.84 6.87
C SER A 21 8.93 -19.06 6.10
N VAL A 22 8.76 -17.74 5.90
CA VAL A 22 9.72 -16.87 5.20
C VAL A 22 10.10 -15.65 6.06
N ASN A 23 11.36 -15.59 6.50
CA ASN A 23 11.91 -14.46 7.29
C ASN A 23 12.33 -13.28 6.38
N LEU A 24 11.40 -12.66 5.65
CA LEU A 24 11.70 -11.44 4.91
C LEU A 24 11.47 -10.20 5.78
N ALA A 25 12.37 -9.22 5.66
CA ALA A 25 12.18 -7.91 6.27
C ALA A 25 11.12 -7.12 5.49
N ALA A 26 9.88 -7.15 5.97
CA ALA A 26 8.77 -6.41 5.38
C ALA A 26 8.66 -5.00 5.94
N GLU A 27 8.32 -4.07 5.05
CA GLU A 27 7.96 -2.70 5.40
C GLU A 27 6.55 -2.40 4.92
N CYS A 28 5.79 -1.72 5.76
CA CYS A 28 4.41 -1.35 5.50
C CYS A 28 4.25 0.17 5.49
N GLY A 29 3.19 0.62 4.86
CA GLY A 29 2.80 2.03 4.81
C GLY A 29 1.36 2.18 4.37
N LYS A 30 0.82 3.39 4.51
CA LYS A 30 -0.56 3.73 4.18
C LYS A 30 -0.61 4.98 3.32
N TYR A 31 -1.36 4.89 2.24
CA TYR A 31 -1.77 6.03 1.45
C TYR A 31 -3.18 6.48 1.87
N THR A 32 -3.33 7.72 2.32
CA THR A 32 -4.65 8.30 2.54
C THR A 32 -5.15 8.93 1.24
N LEU A 33 -6.20 8.34 0.68
CA LEU A 33 -6.81 8.72 -0.60
C LEU A 33 -8.22 9.26 -0.38
N PRO A 34 -8.74 10.13 -1.27
CA PRO A 34 -10.16 10.45 -1.24
C PRO A 34 -10.98 9.19 -1.52
N LEU A 35 -12.08 9.02 -0.79
CA LEU A 35 -13.07 7.98 -1.06
C LEU A 35 -13.66 8.14 -2.46
N CYS A 36 -13.75 9.39 -2.90
CA CYS A 36 -14.34 9.77 -4.16
C CYS A 36 -13.45 10.74 -4.93
N TYR A 37 -13.00 10.34 -6.12
CA TYR A 37 -12.23 11.22 -7.00
C TYR A 37 -13.17 12.16 -7.79
N PRO A 38 -12.75 13.41 -8.07
CA PRO A 38 -13.50 14.31 -8.92
C PRO A 38 -13.83 13.68 -10.28
N GLY A 39 -15.10 13.73 -10.68
CA GLY A 39 -15.59 13.16 -11.93
C GLY A 39 -15.99 11.67 -11.86
N VAL A 40 -15.74 10.99 -10.74
CA VAL A 40 -16.20 9.60 -10.51
C VAL A 40 -17.48 9.57 -9.70
N CYS A 41 -17.56 10.38 -8.64
CA CYS A 41 -18.73 10.51 -7.78
C CYS A 41 -18.77 11.90 -7.13
N SER A 42 -19.84 12.19 -6.37
CA SER A 42 -19.91 13.35 -5.50
C SER A 42 -19.66 12.94 -4.04
N ASP A 43 -18.81 13.68 -3.35
CA ASP A 43 -18.59 13.50 -1.91
C ASP A 43 -18.27 14.83 -1.24
N ASP A 44 -19.32 15.57 -0.87
CA ASP A 44 -19.21 16.88 -0.22
C ASP A 44 -18.51 16.81 1.14
N THR A 45 -18.57 15.65 1.79
CA THR A 45 -17.93 15.39 3.08
C THR A 45 -16.42 15.11 2.98
N ARG A 46 -15.88 14.98 1.75
CA ARG A 46 -14.46 14.72 1.47
C ARG A 46 -13.90 13.57 2.30
N ARG A 47 -14.64 12.47 2.36
CA ARG A 47 -14.21 11.25 3.06
C ARG A 47 -12.95 10.71 2.42
N THR A 48 -12.19 9.99 3.22
CA THR A 48 -10.94 9.36 2.82
C THR A 48 -10.98 7.87 3.12
N LEU A 49 -10.15 7.11 2.43
CA LEU A 49 -9.78 5.75 2.80
C LEU A 49 -8.27 5.63 2.93
N ASP A 50 -7.83 4.68 3.74
CA ASP A 50 -6.43 4.29 3.81
C ASP A 50 -6.20 3.05 2.94
N VAL A 51 -5.27 3.15 2.00
CA VAL A 51 -4.78 2.04 1.21
C VAL A 51 -3.46 1.57 1.83
N PHE A 52 -3.50 0.37 2.41
CA PHE A 52 -2.32 -0.27 2.97
C PHE A 52 -1.46 -0.90 1.89
N VAL A 53 -0.15 -0.73 2.00
CA VAL A 53 0.86 -1.37 1.13
C VAL A 53 1.91 -2.07 1.98
N LYS A 54 2.38 -3.22 1.49
CA LYS A 54 3.49 -3.99 2.06
C LYS A 54 4.57 -4.13 0.97
N ARG A 55 5.83 -3.93 1.32
CA ARG A 55 6.97 -4.12 0.42
C ARG A 55 8.07 -4.95 1.05
N ILE A 56 8.76 -5.71 0.21
CA ILE A 56 10.02 -6.38 0.53
C ILE A 56 11.11 -5.70 -0.28
N ARG A 57 12.17 -5.20 0.37
CA ARG A 57 13.29 -4.56 -0.34
C ARG A 57 14.13 -5.59 -1.06
N ALA A 58 14.56 -5.26 -2.28
CA ALA A 58 15.55 -6.06 -2.99
C ALA A 58 16.87 -6.09 -2.22
N VAL A 59 17.50 -7.26 -2.13
CA VAL A 59 18.81 -7.44 -1.48
C VAL A 59 19.93 -6.76 -2.27
N ASN A 60 19.81 -6.70 -3.61
CA ASN A 60 20.76 -6.04 -4.50
C ASN A 60 20.06 -4.89 -5.25
N SER A 61 20.60 -3.68 -5.12
CA SER A 61 20.01 -2.45 -5.66
C SER A 61 20.78 -1.87 -6.84
N THR A 62 21.67 -2.64 -7.48
CA THR A 62 22.52 -2.12 -8.57
C THR A 62 21.69 -1.61 -9.77
N ASN A 63 20.45 -2.09 -9.93
CA ASN A 63 19.42 -1.51 -10.79
C ASN A 63 18.04 -1.75 -10.16
N PRO A 64 17.52 -0.82 -9.33
CA PRO A 64 16.32 -1.07 -8.56
C PRO A 64 15.11 -1.20 -9.49
N LYS A 65 14.41 -2.33 -9.39
CA LYS A 65 13.13 -2.56 -10.06
C LYS A 65 12.04 -2.67 -9.01
N ILE A 66 10.84 -2.23 -9.37
CA ILE A 66 9.65 -2.35 -8.52
C ILE A 66 8.67 -3.28 -9.22
N LEU A 67 8.28 -4.34 -8.52
CA LEU A 67 7.20 -5.23 -8.92
C LEU A 67 6.00 -4.94 -8.03
N TRP A 68 4.90 -4.50 -8.64
CA TRP A 68 3.62 -4.36 -7.96
C TRP A 68 2.83 -5.64 -8.10
N MET A 69 2.39 -6.17 -6.98
CA MET A 69 1.52 -7.34 -6.93
C MET A 69 0.22 -6.93 -6.25
N LEU A 70 -0.90 -7.24 -6.90
CA LEU A 70 -2.22 -7.16 -6.30
C LEU A 70 -2.73 -8.59 -6.24
N GLN A 71 -2.91 -9.10 -5.03
CA GLN A 71 -3.55 -10.40 -4.88
C GLN A 71 -4.98 -10.30 -5.41
N GLY A 72 -5.37 -11.25 -6.27
CA GLY A 72 -6.67 -11.23 -6.92
C GLY A 72 -7.85 -11.46 -5.96
N GLY A 73 -9.05 -11.46 -6.53
CA GLY A 73 -10.30 -11.52 -5.78
C GLY A 73 -10.61 -10.20 -5.04
N PRO A 74 -11.88 -9.86 -4.82
CA PRO A 74 -12.24 -8.74 -3.96
C PRO A 74 -12.12 -9.15 -2.48
N GLY A 75 -11.44 -8.32 -1.68
CA GLY A 75 -11.44 -8.44 -0.22
C GLY A 75 -10.38 -9.38 0.39
N TYR A 76 -9.48 -9.96 -0.40
CA TYR A 76 -8.35 -10.72 0.12
C TYR A 76 -7.14 -9.80 0.32
N ALA A 77 -6.65 -9.70 1.55
CA ALA A 77 -5.39 -9.03 1.89
C ALA A 77 -4.53 -9.99 2.70
N SER A 78 -3.29 -10.27 2.24
CA SER A 78 -2.31 -11.15 2.91
C SER A 78 -1.26 -10.40 3.73
#